data_AF-A0A1I8Q2D2-F1
#
_entry.id   AF-A0A1I8Q2D2-F1
#
_cell.length_a   1.000
_cell.length_b   1.000
_cell.length_c   1.000
_cell.angle_alpha   90.00
_cell.angle_beta   90.00
_cell.angle_gamma   90.00
#
_symmetry.space_group_name_H-M   'P 1'
#
loop_
_entity.id
_entity.type
_entity.pdbx_description
1 polymer ?
#
loop_
_entity_poly.entity_id
_entity_poly.type
_entity_poly.pdbx_seq_one_letter_code
_entity_poly.pdbx_strand_id
1 'polypeptide(L)'
;MDPPQYSKLLLSEISNEGDGDKTPMKFGEKRHRSENWNDEDRELLKDLIKKRVKVIENKNTDTNTNKLKKAAWMELVDDFNSLCTSGIRNLTQLRSQWSTIKMTAKKEMLSYRKQAKLTGGGPPTSLAALSGNDIAVWLPEEFVIDDNEFDSDVIFSKKDASEKTNSVDENLVKIAEVDVACRKELHSLRMEVERKRIRNLDLEHELLKMRLKYYKQTVDKIDPF
;
A
#
# COMPACT_ATOMS: atom_id res chain seq x y z
N MET A 1 -31.79 -18.38 -26.30
CA MET A 1 -30.93 -18.28 -25.10
C MET A 1 -29.75 -17.43 -25.53
N ASP A 2 -29.85 -16.12 -25.33
CA ASP A 2 -28.79 -15.18 -25.71
C ASP A 2 -27.68 -15.19 -24.64
N PRO A 3 -26.39 -15.04 -25.02
CA PRO A 3 -25.30 -14.97 -24.06
C PRO A 3 -25.42 -13.70 -23.19
N PRO A 4 -25.08 -13.76 -21.89
CA PRO A 4 -25.12 -12.58 -21.02
C PRO A 4 -24.25 -11.45 -21.57
N GLN A 5 -24.81 -10.23 -21.65
CA GLN A 5 -24.20 -9.02 -22.21
C GLN A 5 -22.96 -8.46 -21.47
N TYR A 6 -22.25 -9.25 -20.66
CA TYR A 6 -21.16 -8.75 -19.81
C TYR A 6 -19.79 -8.63 -20.50
N SER A 7 -19.68 -9.03 -21.78
CA SER A 7 -18.42 -8.98 -22.52
C SER A 7 -17.98 -7.57 -22.94
N LYS A 8 -18.86 -6.57 -23.03
CA LYS A 8 -18.49 -5.25 -23.56
C LYS A 8 -17.91 -4.25 -22.55
N LEU A 9 -18.17 -4.42 -21.25
CA LEU A 9 -17.60 -3.51 -20.23
C LEU A 9 -16.20 -3.92 -19.80
N LEU A 10 -15.88 -5.22 -19.80
CA LEU A 10 -14.56 -5.70 -19.39
C LEU A 10 -13.45 -5.36 -20.39
N LEU A 11 -13.76 -5.25 -21.68
CA LEU A 11 -12.75 -5.02 -22.73
C LEU A 11 -12.33 -3.55 -22.88
N SER A 12 -13.12 -2.58 -22.40
CA SER A 12 -12.74 -1.15 -22.43
C SER A 12 -11.73 -0.77 -21.34
N GLU A 13 -11.57 -1.59 -20.30
CA GLU A 13 -10.66 -1.31 -19.17
C GLU A 13 -9.31 -2.02 -19.28
N ILE A 14 -9.13 -2.91 -20.27
CA ILE A 14 -7.94 -3.79 -20.37
C ILE A 14 -6.82 -3.21 -21.27
N SER A 15 -7.00 -2.07 -21.96
CA SER A 15 -5.97 -1.52 -22.86
C SER A 15 -5.15 -0.33 -22.35
N ASN A 16 -5.34 0.17 -21.11
CA ASN A 16 -4.57 1.32 -20.63
C ASN A 16 -4.05 1.12 -19.21
N GLU A 17 -2.91 0.45 -19.06
CA GLU A 17 -2.00 0.71 -17.92
C GLU A 17 -0.54 0.49 -18.35
N GLY A 18 -0.07 1.41 -19.18
CA GLY A 18 1.33 1.83 -19.24
C GLY A 18 1.43 3.24 -18.64
N ASP A 19 2.38 3.42 -17.74
CA ASP A 19 2.97 4.66 -17.22
C ASP A 19 2.24 5.99 -17.47
N GLY A 20 1.74 6.60 -16.38
CA GLY A 20 1.47 8.04 -16.30
C GLY A 20 0.25 8.56 -17.05
N ASP A 21 -0.96 8.27 -16.57
CA ASP A 21 -2.13 9.08 -16.93
C ASP A 21 -2.93 9.47 -15.67
N LYS A 22 -2.72 10.71 -15.21
CA LYS A 22 -3.69 11.41 -14.38
C LYS A 22 -4.82 11.86 -15.30
N THR A 23 -5.72 10.96 -15.68
CA THR A 23 -7.00 11.40 -16.21
C THR A 23 -7.69 12.19 -15.11
N PRO A 24 -8.06 13.47 -15.35
CA PRO A 24 -8.75 14.25 -14.34
C PRO A 24 -10.13 13.63 -14.16
N MET A 25 -10.41 13.09 -12.96
CA MET A 25 -11.76 12.71 -12.55
C MET A 25 -12.70 13.85 -12.93
N LYS A 26 -13.73 13.54 -13.73
CA LYS A 26 -14.80 14.47 -14.06
C LYS A 26 -15.42 14.94 -12.74
N PHE A 27 -15.26 16.21 -12.41
CA PHE A 27 -15.88 16.82 -11.22
C PHE A 27 -17.40 16.66 -11.34
N GLY A 28 -17.99 15.72 -10.58
CA GLY A 28 -19.43 15.49 -10.55
C GLY A 28 -19.88 14.03 -10.33
N GLU A 29 -19.03 13.04 -10.59
CA GLU A 29 -19.39 11.64 -10.31
C GLU A 29 -19.25 11.33 -8.81
N LYS A 30 -20.39 11.09 -8.16
CA LYS A 30 -20.42 10.53 -6.81
C LYS A 30 -19.76 9.15 -6.89
N ARG A 31 -18.69 8.94 -6.10
CA ARG A 31 -18.03 7.63 -6.01
C ARG A 31 -19.09 6.59 -5.68
N HIS A 32 -19.26 5.62 -6.57
CA HIS A 32 -20.13 4.48 -6.28
C HIS A 32 -19.52 3.75 -5.07
N ARG A 33 -20.24 3.76 -3.94
CA ARG A 33 -19.80 3.04 -2.75
C ARG A 33 -19.90 1.56 -3.07
N SER A 34 -18.78 0.86 -3.03
CA SER A 34 -18.78 -0.60 -3.19
C SER A 34 -19.56 -1.27 -2.07
N GLU A 35 -20.16 -2.42 -2.37
CA GLU A 35 -20.77 -3.31 -1.39
C GLU A 35 -19.81 -3.54 -0.20
N ASN A 36 -20.36 -3.74 1.00
CA ASN A 36 -19.55 -4.10 2.16
C ASN A 36 -18.88 -5.46 1.93
N TRP A 37 -17.74 -5.71 2.59
CA TRP A 37 -17.11 -7.02 2.58
C TRP A 37 -17.81 -7.93 3.59
N ASN A 38 -18.31 -9.07 3.14
CA ASN A 38 -18.89 -10.09 4.02
C ASN A 38 -17.81 -11.10 4.43
N ASP A 39 -18.10 -11.92 5.44
CA ASP A 39 -17.12 -12.92 5.93
C ASP A 39 -16.81 -13.98 4.87
N GLU A 40 -17.80 -14.41 4.09
CA GLU A 40 -17.63 -15.34 2.97
C GLU A 40 -16.65 -14.79 1.92
N ASP A 41 -16.79 -13.51 1.53
CA ASP A 41 -15.87 -12.85 0.60
C ASP A 41 -14.44 -12.81 1.17
N ARG A 42 -14.29 -12.57 2.48
CA ARG A 42 -12.97 -12.52 3.14
C ARG A 42 -12.32 -13.89 3.14
N GLU A 43 -13.06 -14.95 3.44
CA GLU A 43 -12.56 -16.33 3.42
C GLU A 43 -12.21 -16.78 1.99
N LEU A 44 -13.07 -16.48 1.01
CA LEU A 44 -12.77 -16.75 -0.39
C LEU A 44 -11.47 -16.05 -0.84
N LEU A 45 -11.30 -14.77 -0.48
CA LEU A 45 -10.08 -14.02 -0.79
C LEU A 45 -8.86 -14.66 -0.13
N LYS A 46 -8.94 -15.05 1.14
CA LYS A 46 -7.85 -15.75 1.84
C LYS A 46 -7.47 -17.05 1.12
N ASP A 47 -8.44 -17.86 0.73
CA ASP A 47 -8.20 -19.14 0.05
C ASP A 47 -7.54 -18.97 -1.32
N LEU A 48 -7.99 -17.98 -2.12
CA LEU A 48 -7.40 -17.68 -3.42
C LEU A 48 -5.98 -17.15 -3.30
N ILE A 49 -5.69 -16.36 -2.26
CA ILE A 49 -4.33 -15.88 -1.97
C ILE A 49 -3.44 -17.02 -1.49
N LYS A 50 -3.94 -17.89 -0.60
CA LYS A 50 -3.18 -19.04 -0.08
C LYS A 50 -2.65 -19.94 -1.20
N LYS A 51 -3.46 -20.17 -2.25
CA LYS A 51 -3.06 -20.93 -3.46
C LYS A 51 -1.91 -20.28 -4.24
N ARG A 52 -1.77 -18.94 -4.16
CA ARG A 52 -0.80 -18.13 -4.93
C ARG A 52 0.22 -17.39 -4.06
N VAL A 53 0.30 -17.73 -2.77
CA VAL A 53 1.00 -16.93 -1.75
C VAL A 53 2.47 -16.68 -2.10
N LYS A 54 3.16 -17.68 -2.65
CA LYS A 54 4.58 -17.61 -3.02
C LYS A 54 4.87 -16.52 -4.06
N VAL A 55 3.89 -16.18 -4.91
CA VAL A 55 4.03 -15.15 -5.93
C VAL A 55 3.55 -13.81 -5.39
N ILE A 56 2.36 -13.79 -4.77
CA ILE A 56 1.71 -12.56 -4.27
C ILE A 56 2.54 -11.89 -3.17
N GLU A 57 3.04 -12.67 -2.20
CA GLU A 57 3.80 -12.17 -1.04
C GLU A 57 5.31 -12.25 -1.22
N ASN A 58 5.79 -12.48 -2.45
CA ASN A 58 7.22 -12.45 -2.73
C ASN A 58 7.79 -11.05 -2.39
N LYS A 59 8.93 -10.97 -1.70
CA LYS A 59 9.54 -9.69 -1.30
C LYS A 59 10.41 -9.05 -2.39
N ASN A 60 10.73 -9.76 -3.47
CA ASN A 60 11.55 -9.22 -4.56
C ASN A 60 10.83 -8.11 -5.32
N THR A 61 11.58 -7.07 -5.70
CA THR A 61 11.08 -5.87 -6.37
C THR A 61 11.58 -5.75 -7.82
N ASP A 62 12.20 -6.80 -8.37
CA ASP A 62 12.67 -6.80 -9.75
C ASP A 62 11.52 -6.81 -10.77
N THR A 63 11.82 -6.37 -11.99
CA THR A 63 10.84 -6.21 -13.06
C THR A 63 10.09 -7.51 -13.38
N ASN A 64 10.77 -8.66 -13.35
CA ASN A 64 10.14 -9.94 -13.69
C ASN A 64 9.20 -10.39 -12.56
N THR A 65 9.64 -10.31 -11.30
CA THR A 65 8.80 -10.61 -10.14
C THR A 65 7.56 -9.70 -10.10
N ASN A 66 7.71 -8.41 -10.39
CA ASN A 66 6.57 -7.49 -10.40
C ASN A 66 5.56 -7.83 -11.52
N LYS A 67 6.03 -8.27 -12.69
CA LYS A 67 5.15 -8.77 -13.77
C LYS A 67 4.39 -10.02 -13.34
N LEU A 68 5.08 -10.99 -12.73
CA LEU A 68 4.46 -12.22 -12.22
C LEU A 68 3.44 -11.93 -11.12
N LYS A 69 3.75 -11.02 -10.19
CA LYS A 69 2.79 -10.53 -9.19
C LYS A 69 1.56 -9.91 -9.84
N LYS A 70 1.75 -9.03 -10.84
CA LYS A 70 0.63 -8.40 -11.56
C LYS A 70 -0.26 -9.46 -12.20
N ALA A 71 0.31 -10.45 -12.89
CA ALA A 71 -0.43 -11.55 -13.49
C ALA A 71 -1.21 -12.37 -12.45
N ALA A 72 -0.55 -12.81 -11.38
CA ALA A 72 -1.18 -13.60 -10.32
C ALA A 72 -2.35 -12.87 -9.64
N TRP A 73 -2.23 -11.55 -9.50
CA TRP A 73 -3.29 -10.70 -8.98
C TRP A 73 -4.47 -10.56 -9.96
N MET A 74 -4.22 -10.48 -11.27
CA MET A 74 -5.28 -10.43 -12.28
C MET A 74 -6.05 -11.75 -12.34
N GLU A 75 -5.35 -12.88 -12.36
CA GLU A 75 -5.98 -14.21 -12.27
C GLU A 75 -6.83 -14.36 -11.00
N LEU A 76 -6.34 -13.83 -9.88
CA LEU A 76 -7.09 -13.84 -8.63
C LEU A 76 -8.38 -13.01 -8.73
N VAL A 77 -8.35 -11.86 -9.42
CA VAL A 77 -9.53 -11.02 -9.63
C VAL A 77 -10.58 -11.78 -10.44
N ASP A 78 -10.16 -12.44 -11.52
CA ASP A 78 -11.05 -13.23 -12.36
C ASP A 78 -11.68 -14.39 -11.58
N ASP A 79 -10.86 -15.16 -10.85
CA ASP A 79 -11.33 -16.24 -9.97
C ASP A 79 -12.32 -15.72 -8.93
N PHE A 80 -11.95 -14.64 -8.22
CA PHE A 80 -12.76 -14.07 -7.15
C PHE A 80 -14.12 -13.63 -7.70
N ASN A 81 -14.15 -12.89 -8.80
CA ASN A 81 -15.38 -12.39 -9.38
C ASN A 81 -16.23 -13.49 -10.02
N SER A 82 -15.64 -14.62 -10.42
CA SER A 82 -16.39 -15.77 -10.91
C SER A 82 -17.07 -16.58 -9.79
N LEU A 83 -16.57 -16.49 -8.56
CA LEU A 83 -17.04 -17.26 -7.40
C LEU A 83 -17.84 -16.42 -6.40
N CYS A 84 -17.60 -15.11 -6.35
CA CYS A 84 -18.23 -14.21 -5.38
C CYS A 84 -19.70 -13.93 -5.72
N THR A 85 -20.56 -13.95 -4.70
CA THR A 85 -21.98 -13.61 -4.80
C THR A 85 -22.28 -12.15 -4.44
N SER A 86 -21.37 -11.50 -3.71
CA SER A 86 -21.51 -10.14 -3.18
C SER A 86 -21.18 -9.02 -4.19
N GLY A 87 -20.92 -9.38 -5.45
CA GLY A 87 -20.65 -8.45 -6.55
C GLY A 87 -19.19 -8.35 -6.97
N ILE A 88 -18.96 -7.61 -8.06
CA ILE A 88 -17.65 -7.51 -8.73
C ILE A 88 -16.71 -6.60 -7.94
N ARG A 89 -15.47 -7.05 -7.77
CA ARG A 89 -14.37 -6.31 -7.15
C ARG A 89 -13.24 -6.10 -8.16
N ASN A 90 -12.66 -4.90 -8.14
CA ASN A 90 -11.46 -4.60 -8.91
C ASN A 90 -10.18 -4.95 -8.13
N LEU A 91 -9.06 -4.92 -8.85
CA LEU A 91 -7.75 -5.26 -8.31
C LEU A 91 -7.37 -4.43 -7.07
N THR A 92 -7.61 -3.12 -7.11
CA THR A 92 -7.27 -2.20 -6.01
C THR A 92 -8.06 -2.53 -4.76
N GLN A 93 -9.34 -2.88 -4.90
CA GLN A 93 -10.20 -3.29 -3.78
C GLN A 93 -9.71 -4.59 -3.14
N LEU A 94 -9.38 -5.60 -3.94
CA LEU A 94 -8.89 -6.90 -3.44
C LEU A 94 -7.56 -6.76 -2.71
N ARG A 95 -6.61 -5.97 -3.25
CA ARG A 95 -5.34 -5.67 -2.58
C ARG A 95 -5.52 -4.94 -1.26
N SER A 96 -6.39 -3.92 -1.25
CA SER A 96 -6.70 -3.16 -0.03
C SER A 96 -7.34 -4.05 1.04
N GLN A 97 -8.29 -4.89 0.64
CA GLN A 97 -8.94 -5.83 1.55
C GLN A 97 -7.95 -6.86 2.09
N TRP A 98 -7.05 -7.37 1.26
CA TRP A 98 -5.99 -8.27 1.71
C TRP A 98 -5.07 -7.62 2.76
N SER A 99 -4.66 -6.36 2.53
CA SER A 99 -3.90 -5.60 3.53
C SER A 99 -4.66 -5.48 4.85
N THR A 100 -5.97 -5.22 4.79
CA THR A 100 -6.84 -5.13 5.97
C THR A 100 -6.91 -6.46 6.71
N ILE A 101 -7.08 -7.57 5.98
CA ILE A 101 -7.09 -8.92 6.54
C ILE A 101 -5.77 -9.22 7.27
N LYS A 102 -4.61 -8.91 6.67
CA LYS A 102 -3.31 -9.09 7.33
C LYS A 102 -3.18 -8.23 8.59
N MET A 103 -3.61 -6.97 8.55
CA MET A 103 -3.56 -6.07 9.70
C MET A 103 -4.42 -6.57 10.86
N THR A 104 -5.65 -7.02 10.58
CA THR A 104 -6.54 -7.59 11.59
C THR A 104 -5.92 -8.83 12.23
N ALA A 105 -5.37 -9.75 11.43
CA ALA A 105 -4.69 -10.94 11.95
C ALA A 105 -3.47 -10.58 12.82
N LYS A 106 -2.66 -9.59 12.43
CA LYS A 106 -1.52 -9.12 13.24
C LYS A 106 -2.00 -8.56 14.58
N LYS A 107 -3.07 -7.77 14.58
CA LYS A 107 -3.67 -7.19 15.80
C LYS A 107 -4.21 -8.27 16.74
N GLU A 108 -4.91 -9.26 16.21
CA GLU A 108 -5.41 -10.41 16.99
C GLU A 108 -4.25 -11.16 17.64
N MET A 109 -3.19 -11.47 16.89
CA MET A 109 -1.99 -12.13 17.41
C MET A 109 -1.28 -11.32 18.51
N LEU A 110 -1.16 -10.00 18.34
CA LEU A 110 -0.58 -9.11 19.36
C LEU A 110 -1.44 -9.07 20.62
N SER A 111 -2.77 -8.96 20.47
CA SER A 111 -3.70 -8.96 21.60
C SER A 111 -3.64 -10.27 22.39
N TYR A 112 -3.55 -11.40 21.67
CA TYR A 112 -3.38 -12.72 22.24
C TYR A 112 -2.07 -12.83 23.03
N ARG A 113 -0.94 -12.42 22.44
CA ARG A 113 0.38 -12.42 23.11
C ARG A 113 0.37 -11.56 24.37
N LYS A 114 -0.32 -10.41 24.34
CA LYS A 114 -0.49 -9.55 25.51
C LYS A 114 -1.28 -10.24 26.62
N GLN A 115 -2.38 -10.92 26.27
CA GLN A 115 -3.18 -11.68 27.24
C GLN A 115 -2.41 -12.86 27.83
N ALA A 116 -1.65 -13.59 27.02
CA ALA A 116 -0.83 -14.72 27.48
C ALA A 116 0.25 -14.31 28.49
N LYS A 117 0.71 -13.04 28.45
CA LYS A 117 1.67 -12.48 29.41
C LYS A 117 1.03 -12.02 30.73
N LEU A 118 -0.30 -11.91 30.80
CA LEU A 118 -1.01 -11.54 32.03
C LEU A 118 -1.22 -12.78 32.91
N THR A 119 -0.24 -13.09 33.77
CA THR A 119 -0.31 -14.24 34.70
C THR A 119 -1.05 -13.87 36.00
N GLY A 120 -2.32 -13.49 35.88
CA GLY A 120 -3.21 -13.18 37.00
C GLY A 120 -4.09 -14.37 37.43
N GLY A 121 -3.58 -15.61 37.39
CA GLY A 121 -4.30 -16.81 37.86
C GLY A 121 -5.48 -17.30 37.00
N GLY A 122 -5.69 -16.72 35.82
CA GLY A 122 -6.72 -17.18 34.88
C GLY A 122 -6.29 -18.45 34.10
N PRO A 123 -7.25 -19.20 33.52
CA PRO A 123 -6.94 -20.35 32.67
C PRO A 123 -5.99 -19.94 31.53
N PRO A 124 -4.98 -20.77 31.20
CA PRO A 124 -4.05 -20.45 30.12
C PRO A 124 -4.81 -20.24 28.81
N THR A 125 -4.62 -19.08 28.19
CA THR A 125 -5.03 -18.88 26.81
C THR A 125 -4.19 -19.86 25.98
N SER A 126 -4.84 -20.89 25.45
CA SER A 126 -4.15 -21.95 24.70
C SER A 126 -3.82 -21.43 23.30
N LEU A 127 -2.53 -21.47 22.94
CA LEU A 127 -2.05 -21.14 21.59
C LEU A 127 -2.49 -22.21 20.57
N ALA A 128 -3.02 -23.33 21.05
CA ALA A 128 -3.24 -24.56 20.32
C ALA A 128 -4.47 -24.57 19.39
N ALA A 129 -5.08 -23.43 19.07
CA ALA A 129 -6.22 -23.38 18.15
C ALA A 129 -5.99 -22.50 16.91
N LEU A 130 -4.74 -22.19 16.56
CA LEU A 130 -4.43 -21.68 15.22
C LEU A 130 -4.66 -22.83 14.22
N SER A 131 -5.87 -22.86 13.64
CA SER A 131 -6.22 -23.77 12.56
C SER A 131 -5.23 -23.61 11.40
N GLY A 132 -4.96 -24.66 10.62
CA GLY A 132 -4.06 -24.59 9.45
C GLY A 132 -4.50 -23.60 8.35
N ASN A 133 -5.68 -22.98 8.51
CA ASN A 133 -6.17 -21.89 7.67
C ASN A 133 -5.74 -20.50 8.14
N ASP A 134 -5.17 -20.37 9.34
CA ASP A 134 -4.70 -19.09 9.86
C ASP A 134 -3.50 -18.58 9.06
N ILE A 135 -3.56 -17.29 8.69
CA ILE A 135 -2.54 -16.58 7.93
C ILE A 135 -1.19 -16.64 8.65
N ALA A 136 -1.18 -16.59 9.98
CA ALA A 136 0.05 -16.66 10.75
C ALA A 136 0.79 -18.01 10.59
N VAL A 137 0.07 -19.08 10.21
CA VAL A 137 0.65 -20.42 10.01
C VAL A 137 1.31 -20.53 8.64
N TRP A 138 0.63 -20.11 7.58
CA TRP A 138 1.12 -20.27 6.20
C TRP A 138 1.87 -19.05 5.65
N LEU A 139 1.88 -17.93 6.38
CA LEU A 139 2.66 -16.72 6.06
C LEU A 139 3.37 -16.18 7.32
N PRO A 140 4.26 -16.96 7.96
CA PRO A 140 4.85 -16.59 9.25
C PRO A 140 5.76 -15.35 9.19
N GLU A 141 6.43 -15.12 8.05
CA GLU A 141 7.35 -13.99 7.87
C GLU A 141 6.68 -12.62 8.03
N GLU A 142 5.37 -12.53 7.80
CA GLU A 142 4.62 -11.28 7.97
C GLU A 142 4.31 -10.96 9.44
N PHE A 143 4.49 -11.93 10.35
CA PHE A 143 4.09 -11.83 11.76
C PHE A 143 5.27 -11.86 12.74
N VAL A 144 6.49 -11.67 12.21
CA VAL A 144 7.68 -11.37 13.02
C VAL A 144 7.46 -10.01 13.67
N ILE A 145 7.61 -9.96 15.00
CA ILE A 145 7.58 -8.72 15.76
C ILE A 145 9.04 -8.35 15.99
N ASP A 146 9.42 -7.14 15.60
CA ASP A 146 10.70 -6.58 15.99
C ASP A 146 10.60 -6.08 17.43
N ASP A 147 11.52 -6.53 18.28
CA ASP A 147 11.65 -6.03 19.64
C ASP A 147 12.41 -4.70 19.59
N ASN A 148 11.68 -3.58 19.71
CA ASN A 148 12.26 -2.23 19.81
C ASN A 148 11.95 -1.63 21.17
N GLU A 149 12.98 -1.37 21.97
CA GLU A 149 12.89 -0.80 23.33
C GLU A 149 12.36 0.64 23.39
N PHE A 150 12.23 1.32 22.26
CA PHE A 150 11.74 2.70 22.16
C PHE A 150 10.37 2.83 21.50
N ASP A 151 9.74 1.72 21.11
CA ASP A 151 8.41 1.75 20.50
C ASP A 151 7.30 1.86 21.56
N SER A 152 6.17 2.46 21.22
CA SER A 152 5.01 2.59 22.12
C SER A 152 4.37 1.24 22.47
N ASP A 153 4.74 0.18 21.73
CA ASP A 153 4.31 -1.19 21.96
C ASP A 153 5.25 -1.98 22.90
N VAL A 154 6.27 -1.33 23.48
CA VAL A 154 7.13 -1.91 24.53
C VAL A 154 6.28 -2.26 25.74
N ILE A 155 6.02 -3.56 25.91
CA ILE A 155 5.55 -4.10 27.18
C ILE A 155 6.72 -4.00 28.13
N PHE A 156 6.80 -2.88 28.87
CA PHE A 156 7.70 -2.72 30.00
C PHE A 156 7.54 -3.93 30.92
N SER A 157 8.49 -4.86 30.81
CA SER A 157 8.74 -5.79 31.89
C SER A 157 9.31 -4.92 33.00
N LYS A 158 8.47 -4.54 33.97
CA LYS A 158 8.96 -4.05 35.26
C LYS A 158 9.83 -5.17 35.84
N LYS A 159 11.13 -5.09 35.58
CA LYS A 159 12.14 -5.62 36.48
C LYS A 159 12.53 -4.46 37.37
N ASP A 160 12.09 -4.53 38.61
CA ASP A 160 12.61 -3.71 39.69
C ASP A 160 14.14 -3.86 39.74
N ALA A 161 14.89 -2.79 39.43
CA ALA A 161 16.29 -2.64 39.80
C ALA A 161 16.75 -1.18 39.60
N SER A 162 16.69 -0.43 40.71
CA SER A 162 17.49 0.73 41.11
C SER A 162 17.85 1.82 40.08
N GLU A 163 17.44 3.04 40.42
CA GLU A 163 18.00 4.31 39.98
C GLU A 163 19.54 4.28 39.87
N LYS A 164 20.05 4.58 38.68
CA LYS A 164 21.31 5.29 38.50
C LYS A 164 21.05 6.51 37.63
N THR A 165 21.05 7.67 38.27
CA THR A 165 21.08 8.97 37.64
C THR A 165 22.36 9.11 36.83
N ASN A 166 22.30 8.99 35.50
CA ASN A 166 23.42 9.29 34.63
C ASN A 166 23.20 10.69 34.04
N SER A 167 24.09 11.60 34.42
CA SER A 167 24.27 12.93 33.85
C SER A 167 24.16 12.88 32.32
N VAL A 168 23.13 13.54 31.78
CA VAL A 168 22.97 13.73 30.34
C VAL A 168 24.11 14.64 29.90
N ASP A 169 24.96 14.16 28.98
CA ASP A 169 26.04 14.95 28.39
C ASP A 169 25.44 16.11 27.60
N GLU A 170 25.48 17.32 28.16
CA GLU A 170 24.93 18.53 27.55
C GLU A 170 25.48 18.79 26.15
N ASN A 171 26.72 18.36 25.86
CA ASN A 171 27.29 18.56 24.54
C ASN A 171 26.58 17.68 23.51
N LEU A 172 26.18 16.47 23.88
CA LEU A 172 25.45 15.56 23.01
C LEU A 172 24.04 16.10 22.66
N VAL A 173 23.38 16.75 23.62
CA VAL A 173 22.08 17.40 23.41
C VAL A 173 22.21 18.58 22.44
N LYS A 174 23.22 19.43 22.62
CA LYS A 174 23.49 20.56 21.70
C LYS A 174 23.82 20.09 20.29
N ILE A 175 24.59 19.00 20.14
CA ILE A 175 24.88 18.40 18.83
C ILE A 175 23.60 17.89 18.17
N ALA A 176 22.71 17.22 18.92
CA ALA A 176 21.45 16.72 18.39
C ALA A 176 20.51 17.86 17.94
N GLU A 177 20.44 18.95 18.69
CA GLU A 177 19.65 20.14 18.32
C GLU A 177 20.16 20.79 17.02
N VAL A 178 21.48 20.92 16.88
CA VAL A 178 22.11 21.43 15.66
C VAL A 178 21.88 20.49 14.48
N ASP A 179 22.01 19.18 14.66
CA ASP A 179 21.74 18.19 13.59
C ASP A 179 20.29 18.29 13.11
N VAL A 180 19.33 18.39 14.04
CA VAL A 180 17.91 18.58 13.69
C VAL A 180 17.68 19.88 12.92
N ALA A 181 18.32 20.99 13.33
CA ALA A 181 18.22 22.26 12.63
C ALA A 181 18.80 22.17 11.21
N CYS A 182 20.02 21.62 11.06
CA CYS A 182 20.67 21.43 9.77
C CYS A 182 19.83 20.54 8.83
N ARG A 183 19.23 19.46 9.33
CA ARG A 183 18.37 18.59 8.52
C ARG A 183 17.12 19.31 8.00
N LYS A 184 16.49 20.15 8.83
CA LYS A 184 15.32 20.94 8.42
C LYS A 184 15.69 21.93 7.32
N GLU A 185 16.82 22.61 7.46
CA GLU A 185 17.31 23.55 6.45
C GLU A 185 17.66 22.84 5.14
N LEU A 186 18.37 21.71 5.21
CA LEU A 186 18.67 20.87 4.05
C LEU A 186 17.40 20.41 3.34
N HIS A 187 16.38 19.99 4.09
CA HIS A 187 15.09 19.61 3.52
C HIS A 187 14.40 20.79 2.82
N SER A 188 14.40 21.97 3.45
CA SER A 188 13.84 23.19 2.85
C SER A 188 14.51 23.54 1.52
N LEU A 189 15.84 23.48 1.47
CA LEU A 189 16.63 23.72 0.25
C LEU A 189 16.30 22.71 -0.85
N ARG A 190 16.20 21.42 -0.51
CA ARG A 190 15.80 20.37 -1.48
C ARG A 190 14.43 20.65 -2.08
N MET A 191 13.47 21.03 -1.24
CA MET A 191 12.12 21.37 -1.70
C MET A 191 12.11 22.62 -2.58
N GLU A 192 12.94 23.61 -2.29
CA GLU A 192 13.09 24.81 -3.12
C GLU A 192 13.70 24.51 -4.49
N VAL A 193 14.72 23.65 -4.54
CA VAL A 193 15.31 23.18 -5.81
C VAL A 193 14.25 22.47 -6.66
N GLU A 194 13.44 21.61 -6.05
CA GLU A 194 12.37 20.91 -6.79
C GLU A 194 11.29 21.87 -7.29
N ARG A 195 10.89 22.87 -6.49
CA ARG A 195 9.97 23.93 -6.94
C ARG A 195 10.51 24.67 -8.16
N LYS A 196 11.79 25.04 -8.14
CA LYS A 196 12.43 25.73 -9.27
C LYS A 196 12.52 24.84 -10.50
N ARG A 197 12.82 23.55 -10.33
CA ARG A 197 12.82 22.56 -11.41
C ARG A 197 11.45 22.46 -12.07
N ILE A 198 10.38 22.32 -11.29
CA ILE A 198 9.01 22.26 -11.79
C ILE A 198 8.67 23.54 -12.55
N ARG A 199 8.95 24.71 -11.98
CA ARG A 199 8.68 25.98 -12.65
C ARG A 199 9.47 26.15 -13.95
N ASN A 200 10.70 25.65 -14.01
CA ASN A 200 11.49 25.67 -15.24
C ASN A 200 10.83 24.82 -16.34
N LEU A 201 10.37 23.61 -16.00
CA LEU A 201 9.63 22.75 -16.94
C LEU A 201 8.34 23.42 -17.44
N ASP A 202 7.61 24.11 -16.56
CA ASP A 202 6.41 24.85 -16.95
C ASP A 202 6.72 25.95 -17.98
N LEU A 203 7.80 26.70 -17.76
CA LEU A 203 8.25 27.75 -18.68
C LEU A 203 8.70 27.18 -20.03
N GLU A 204 9.41 26.05 -20.04
CA GLU A 204 9.78 25.34 -21.27
C GLU A 204 8.54 24.89 -22.05
N HIS A 205 7.54 24.37 -21.35
CA HIS A 205 6.28 23.95 -21.95
C HIS A 205 5.48 25.14 -22.53
N GLU A 206 5.43 26.27 -21.82
CA GLU A 206 4.84 27.51 -22.33
C GLU A 206 5.54 28.00 -23.60
N LEU A 207 6.88 28.03 -23.60
CA LEU A 207 7.68 28.40 -24.78
C LEU A 207 7.42 27.46 -25.96
N LEU A 208 7.37 26.15 -25.72
CA LEU A 208 7.10 25.17 -26.77
C LEU A 208 5.69 25.37 -27.36
N LYS A 209 4.70 25.62 -26.50
CA LYS A 209 3.33 25.92 -26.91
C LYS A 209 3.24 27.17 -27.78
N MET A 210 3.97 28.23 -27.41
CA MET A 210 4.07 29.45 -28.22
C MET A 210 4.72 29.19 -29.58
N ARG A 211 5.84 28.44 -29.61
CA ARG A 211 6.52 28.05 -30.86
C ARG A 211 5.60 27.25 -31.78
N LEU A 212 4.92 26.23 -31.24
CA LEU A 212 3.97 25.42 -32.01
C LEU A 212 2.83 26.24 -32.59
N LYS A 213 2.28 27.19 -31.81
CA LYS A 213 1.26 28.12 -32.29
C LYS A 213 1.77 28.96 -33.46
N TYR A 214 2.97 29.51 -33.35
CA TYR A 214 3.62 30.27 -34.43
C TYR A 214 3.78 29.41 -35.68
N TYR A 215 4.41 28.23 -35.58
CA TYR A 215 4.65 27.36 -36.74
C TYR A 215 3.35 26.92 -37.42
N LYS A 216 2.31 26.57 -36.67
CA LYS A 216 0.98 26.27 -37.25
C LYS A 216 0.45 27.44 -38.08
N GLN A 217 0.45 28.65 -37.51
CA GLN A 217 0.01 29.87 -38.20
C GLN A 217 0.87 30.25 -39.41
N THR A 218 2.12 29.77 -39.48
CA THR A 218 3.03 30.07 -40.59
C THR A 218 2.88 29.05 -41.70
N VAL A 219 2.69 27.77 -41.36
CA VAL A 219 2.41 26.69 -42.32
C VAL A 219 1.05 26.89 -43.00
N ASP A 220 0.02 27.35 -42.27
CA ASP A 220 -1.30 27.66 -42.84
C ASP A 220 -1.27 28.87 -43.80
N LYS A 221 -0.16 29.63 -43.86
CA LYS A 221 0.05 30.78 -44.76
C LYS A 221 0.97 30.48 -45.94
N ILE A 222 1.55 29.27 -46.00
CA ILE A 222 2.34 28.82 -47.16
C ILE A 222 1.37 28.05 -48.04
N ASP A 223 0.90 28.70 -49.12
CA ASP A 223 0.03 28.07 -50.13
C ASP A 223 0.69 26.80 -50.68
N PRO A 224 -0.06 25.69 -50.82
CA PRO A 224 0.42 24.54 -51.58
C PRO A 224 0.39 24.93 -53.06
N PHE A 225 1.57 25.23 -53.61
CA PHE A 225 1.78 25.22 -55.05
C PHE A 225 1.49 23.83 -55.63
#